data_AF-A0A8T3X6I5-F1
#
_entry.id   AF-A0A8T3X6I5-F1
#
_cell.length_a   1.000
_cell.length_b   1.000
_cell.length_c   1.000
_cell.angle_alpha   90.00
_cell.angle_beta   90.00
_cell.angle_gamma   90.00
#
_symmetry.space_group_name_H-M   'P 1'
#
loop_
_entity.id
_entity.type
_entity.pdbx_description
1 polymer ?
#
loop_
_entity_poly.entity_id
_entity_poly.type
_entity_poly.pdbx_seq_one_letter_code
_entity_poly.pdbx_strand_id
1 'polypeptide(L)'
;MAIGGKRGASFGTIVAVFGTVLIALGFAWLIAQNWHQFANGVKIAILFAVIAVSFLSGGFFSRKGHAGIGKSLYALGGLFHTLTVFLIAQIYHFDVSIQGIAFLFLLSWLGVLLSAYILRSWPNLVIALVEFLVWLVVQFLAFSDFYRMKAAPGILAFYFLFSGLLFYGLYLIHKARGHPFSTAYQFWTVFYILAFGYFLSFQTLLPHYWPADAERSAPALALLSLLGAASVISVVFGVRAGLTKKFLHKKEIVGVVITVVVLGFLIALTAATSNKVGGCSTKTCFGRENKQECENGLPPISENGCIWERQRCIDERSSCSSIENKTKCEKSARPKCFWIGDYCQAEDCRKYYQSEQECNNSSLSCVWENGGCQEMQCYRFTTESECEKDSNAIRCSWEHQSCDSYDPCSEFDNQYGQCNAESSCQWNSGYYRRDSKPLILWVVWIFINVAFIAIILGIIAYGTWQKTPRIINLGIAFFALDIVTRYIGFIEDLWGYTSLAIIFITGGILLVFGGWGIEKWRRKLVKKAA
;
A
#
# COMPACT_ATOMS: atom_id res chain seq x y z
N MET A 1 -34.21 -31.28 -11.65
CA MET A 1 -33.19 -32.25 -12.10
C MET A 1 -31.92 -32.01 -11.27
N ALA A 2 -31.61 -32.95 -10.37
CA ALA A 2 -30.54 -32.83 -9.39
C ALA A 2 -29.16 -32.95 -10.06
N ILE A 3 -28.32 -31.93 -9.92
CA ILE A 3 -26.88 -32.00 -10.25
C ILE A 3 -26.09 -31.55 -9.02
N GLY A 4 -26.15 -32.37 -7.97
CA GLY A 4 -25.28 -32.30 -6.81
C GLY A 4 -24.03 -33.17 -7.06
N GLY A 5 -23.21 -32.79 -8.02
CA GLY A 5 -21.94 -33.46 -8.32
C GLY A 5 -20.77 -32.71 -7.70
N LYS A 6 -20.03 -33.39 -6.82
CA LYS A 6 -18.79 -32.93 -6.15
C LYS A 6 -17.91 -32.09 -7.08
N ARG A 7 -17.67 -30.82 -6.73
CA ARG A 7 -16.77 -29.91 -7.48
C ARG A 7 -15.67 -29.36 -6.58
N GLY A 8 -14.67 -30.20 -6.32
CA GLY A 8 -13.30 -29.67 -6.34
C GLY A 8 -13.02 -29.17 -7.76
N ALA A 9 -12.22 -28.12 -7.93
CA ALA A 9 -11.80 -27.71 -9.27
C ALA A 9 -11.15 -28.93 -9.95
N SER A 10 -11.79 -29.48 -11.00
CA SER A 10 -11.20 -30.61 -11.72
C SER A 10 -9.87 -30.13 -12.32
N PHE A 11 -8.86 -30.99 -12.36
CA PHE A 11 -7.57 -30.67 -12.99
C PHE A 11 -7.76 -30.05 -14.39
N GLY A 12 -8.72 -30.56 -15.16
CA GLY A 12 -9.09 -30.00 -16.47
C GLY A 12 -9.64 -28.57 -16.42
N THR A 13 -10.31 -28.15 -15.34
CA THR A 13 -10.75 -26.77 -15.15
C THR A 13 -9.56 -25.84 -14.87
N ILE A 14 -8.58 -26.29 -14.09
CA ILE A 14 -7.37 -25.52 -13.81
C ILE A 14 -6.54 -25.35 -15.09
N VAL A 15 -6.30 -26.44 -15.82
CA VAL A 15 -5.63 -26.42 -17.12
C VAL A 15 -6.36 -25.52 -18.12
N ALA A 16 -7.69 -25.57 -18.16
CA ALA A 16 -8.47 -24.70 -19.04
C ALA A 16 -8.37 -23.21 -18.68
N VAL A 17 -8.30 -22.87 -17.39
CA VAL A 17 -8.09 -21.47 -16.95
C VAL A 17 -6.69 -20.99 -17.33
N PHE A 18 -5.65 -21.77 -17.07
CA PHE A 18 -4.28 -21.42 -17.50
C PHE A 18 -4.18 -21.33 -19.02
N GLY A 19 -4.76 -22.27 -19.76
CA GLY A 19 -4.83 -22.22 -21.22
C GLY A 19 -5.55 -20.96 -21.71
N THR A 20 -6.63 -20.55 -21.04
CA THR A 20 -7.34 -19.31 -21.35
C THR A 20 -6.46 -18.07 -21.17
N VAL A 21 -5.73 -17.98 -20.05
CA VAL A 21 -4.81 -16.87 -19.79
C VAL A 21 -3.66 -16.86 -20.80
N LEU A 22 -3.08 -18.03 -21.11
CA LEU A 22 -1.99 -18.16 -22.09
C LEU A 22 -2.44 -17.80 -23.51
N ILE A 23 -3.65 -18.19 -23.91
CA ILE A 23 -4.23 -17.79 -25.20
C ILE A 23 -4.42 -16.28 -25.24
N ALA A 24 -4.94 -15.67 -24.16
CA ALA A 24 -5.10 -14.22 -24.09
C ALA A 24 -3.77 -13.48 -24.23
N LEU A 25 -2.75 -13.94 -23.51
CA LEU A 25 -1.39 -13.37 -23.56
C LEU A 25 -0.72 -13.59 -24.93
N GLY A 26 -0.83 -14.79 -25.50
CA GLY A 26 -0.27 -15.10 -26.81
C GLY A 26 -0.91 -14.28 -27.93
N PHE A 27 -2.23 -14.08 -27.85
CA PHE A 27 -2.95 -13.21 -28.78
C PHE A 27 -2.54 -11.74 -28.62
N ALA A 28 -2.42 -11.25 -27.38
CA ALA A 28 -1.90 -9.91 -27.11
C ALA A 28 -0.51 -9.69 -27.72
N TRP A 29 0.37 -10.69 -27.60
CA TRP A 29 1.72 -10.64 -28.13
C TRP A 29 1.77 -10.66 -29.67
N LEU A 30 0.99 -11.54 -30.31
CA LEU A 30 0.86 -11.59 -31.78
C LEU A 30 0.35 -10.25 -32.35
N ILE A 31 -0.63 -9.67 -31.66
CA ILE A 31 -1.15 -8.33 -31.96
C ILE A 31 -0.04 -7.29 -31.85
N ALA A 32 0.69 -7.28 -30.74
CA ALA A 32 1.74 -6.31 -30.47
C ALA A 32 2.85 -6.36 -31.55
N GLN A 33 3.25 -7.55 -31.98
CA GLN A 33 4.31 -7.72 -32.99
C GLN A 33 3.92 -7.18 -34.38
N ASN A 34 2.63 -7.26 -34.75
CA ASN A 34 2.14 -6.83 -36.06
C ASN A 34 1.44 -5.46 -36.01
N TRP A 35 1.44 -4.80 -34.85
CA TRP A 35 0.57 -3.66 -34.54
C TRP A 35 0.82 -2.43 -35.41
N HIS A 36 2.04 -2.25 -35.89
CA HIS A 36 2.42 -1.09 -36.72
C HIS A 36 1.87 -1.17 -38.15
N GLN A 37 1.47 -2.34 -38.62
CA GLN A 37 1.05 -2.55 -40.02
C GLN A 37 -0.43 -2.23 -40.27
N PHE A 38 -1.25 -2.16 -39.22
CA PHE A 38 -2.70 -1.99 -39.35
C PHE A 38 -3.15 -0.55 -39.12
N ALA A 39 -4.17 -0.10 -39.86
CA ALA A 39 -4.87 1.14 -39.57
C ALA A 39 -5.67 1.03 -38.26
N ASN A 40 -5.83 2.15 -37.54
CA ASN A 40 -6.47 2.17 -36.22
C ASN A 40 -7.89 1.56 -36.21
N GLY A 41 -8.70 1.82 -37.23
CA GLY A 41 -10.03 1.23 -37.36
C GLY A 41 -10.02 -0.31 -37.48
N VAL A 42 -9.03 -0.86 -38.21
CA VAL A 42 -8.86 -2.31 -38.38
C VAL A 42 -8.45 -2.96 -37.06
N LYS A 43 -7.55 -2.31 -36.30
CA LYS A 43 -7.16 -2.80 -34.96
C LYS A 43 -8.38 -2.94 -34.06
N ILE A 44 -9.21 -1.91 -33.99
CA ILE A 44 -10.43 -1.90 -33.17
C ILE A 44 -11.40 -3.00 -33.63
N ALA A 45 -11.60 -3.17 -34.94
CA ALA A 45 -12.45 -4.22 -35.48
C ALA A 45 -11.98 -5.64 -35.09
N ILE A 46 -10.67 -5.90 -35.16
CA ILE A 46 -10.07 -7.19 -34.75
C ILE A 46 -10.34 -7.44 -33.25
N LEU A 47 -10.12 -6.44 -32.40
CA LEU A 47 -10.34 -6.56 -30.95
C LEU A 47 -11.80 -6.92 -30.61
N PHE A 48 -12.77 -6.22 -31.21
CA PHE A 48 -14.19 -6.54 -31.02
C PHE A 48 -14.57 -7.91 -31.59
N ALA A 49 -14.01 -8.28 -32.75
CA ALA A 49 -14.26 -9.58 -33.36
C ALA A 49 -13.81 -10.73 -32.44
N VAL A 50 -12.64 -10.61 -31.80
CA VAL A 50 -12.14 -11.65 -30.89
C VAL A 50 -12.98 -11.78 -29.63
N ILE A 51 -13.46 -10.67 -29.06
CA ILE A 51 -14.42 -10.70 -27.95
C ILE A 51 -15.72 -11.41 -28.38
N ALA A 52 -16.29 -11.01 -29.52
CA ALA A 52 -17.54 -11.56 -30.03
C ALA A 52 -17.42 -13.07 -30.29
N VAL A 53 -16.36 -13.49 -30.99
CA VAL A 53 -16.08 -14.91 -31.26
C VAL A 53 -15.96 -15.70 -29.97
N SER A 54 -15.27 -15.16 -28.96
CA SER A 54 -15.09 -15.85 -27.67
C SER A 54 -16.43 -16.05 -26.94
N PHE A 55 -17.27 -15.01 -26.85
CA PHE A 55 -18.57 -15.12 -26.20
C PHE A 55 -19.56 -16.00 -26.98
N LEU A 56 -19.63 -15.84 -28.31
CA LEU A 56 -20.51 -16.65 -29.15
C LEU A 56 -20.14 -18.13 -29.11
N SER A 57 -18.84 -18.43 -29.20
CA SER A 57 -18.33 -19.79 -29.07
C SER A 57 -18.61 -20.35 -27.68
N GLY A 58 -18.45 -19.54 -26.62
CA GLY A 58 -18.82 -19.91 -25.26
C GLY A 58 -20.29 -20.31 -25.12
N GLY A 59 -21.20 -19.56 -25.74
CA GLY A 59 -22.62 -19.88 -25.81
C GLY A 59 -22.92 -21.15 -26.59
N PHE A 60 -22.28 -21.32 -27.75
CA PHE A 60 -22.45 -22.50 -28.60
C PHE A 60 -22.01 -23.79 -27.89
N PHE A 61 -20.80 -23.82 -27.32
CA PHE A 61 -20.28 -25.00 -26.63
C PHE A 61 -21.01 -25.29 -25.32
N SER A 62 -21.50 -24.24 -24.63
CA SER A 62 -22.37 -24.43 -23.45
C SER A 62 -23.67 -25.13 -23.79
N ARG A 63 -24.27 -24.84 -24.96
CA ARG A 63 -25.52 -25.49 -25.43
C ARG A 63 -25.30 -26.91 -25.92
N LYS A 64 -24.14 -27.22 -26.52
CA LYS A 64 -23.78 -28.57 -27.00
C LYS A 64 -23.35 -29.56 -25.90
N GLY A 65 -23.55 -29.24 -24.62
CA GLY A 65 -23.20 -30.11 -23.50
C GLY A 65 -21.76 -29.99 -23.00
N HIS A 66 -20.91 -29.19 -23.66
CA HIS A 66 -19.53 -28.94 -23.25
C HIS A 66 -19.43 -27.74 -22.29
N ALA A 67 -20.13 -27.82 -21.15
CA ALA A 67 -20.23 -26.70 -20.20
C ALA A 67 -18.89 -26.21 -19.62
N GLY A 68 -17.85 -27.07 -19.59
CA GLY A 68 -16.49 -26.67 -19.17
C GLY A 68 -15.79 -25.76 -20.19
N ILE A 69 -15.85 -26.14 -21.47
CA ILE A 69 -15.28 -25.36 -22.57
C ILE A 69 -16.02 -24.02 -22.69
N GLY A 70 -17.36 -24.06 -22.63
CA GLY A 70 -18.18 -22.86 -22.68
C GLY A 70 -17.83 -21.82 -21.59
N LYS A 71 -17.63 -22.28 -20.35
CA LYS A 71 -17.17 -21.43 -19.24
C LYS A 71 -15.79 -20.81 -19.48
N SER A 72 -14.87 -21.58 -20.06
CA SER A 72 -13.51 -21.12 -20.34
C SER A 72 -13.51 -20.07 -21.45
N LEU A 73 -14.32 -20.25 -22.49
CA LEU A 73 -14.51 -19.28 -23.57
C LEU A 73 -15.21 -18.00 -23.10
N TYR A 74 -16.15 -18.08 -22.16
CA TYR A 74 -16.70 -16.89 -21.52
C TYR A 74 -15.64 -16.13 -20.72
N ALA A 75 -14.80 -16.84 -19.96
CA ALA A 75 -13.69 -16.23 -19.24
C ALA A 75 -12.71 -15.57 -20.21
N LEU A 76 -12.39 -16.23 -21.33
CA LEU A 76 -11.55 -15.70 -22.40
C LEU A 76 -12.10 -14.39 -22.97
N GLY A 77 -13.41 -14.35 -23.27
CA GLY A 77 -14.08 -13.13 -23.72
C GLY A 77 -14.02 -11.99 -22.71
N GLY A 78 -14.10 -12.29 -21.41
CA GLY A 78 -13.90 -11.31 -20.34
C GLY A 78 -12.48 -10.76 -20.31
N LEU A 79 -11.46 -11.61 -20.37
CA LEU A 79 -10.06 -11.18 -20.40
C LEU A 79 -9.73 -10.37 -21.68
N PHE A 80 -10.27 -10.79 -22.82
CA PHE A 80 -10.11 -10.03 -24.07
C PHE A 80 -10.81 -8.68 -24.04
N HIS A 81 -11.93 -8.55 -23.32
CA HIS A 81 -12.56 -7.26 -23.09
C HIS A 81 -11.61 -6.32 -22.34
N THR A 82 -11.04 -6.78 -21.23
CA THR A 82 -10.07 -5.99 -20.44
C THR A 82 -8.84 -5.62 -21.26
N LEU A 83 -8.25 -6.58 -21.98
CA LEU A 83 -7.14 -6.32 -22.90
C LEU A 83 -7.50 -5.28 -23.97
N THR A 84 -8.71 -5.36 -24.53
CA THR A 84 -9.20 -4.43 -25.55
C THR A 84 -9.31 -3.01 -25.02
N VAL A 85 -9.80 -2.81 -23.79
CA VAL A 85 -9.88 -1.47 -23.18
C VAL A 85 -8.48 -0.84 -23.10
N PHE A 86 -7.47 -1.58 -22.64
CA PHE A 86 -6.09 -1.08 -22.56
C PHE A 86 -5.46 -0.86 -23.93
N LEU A 87 -5.67 -1.75 -24.90
CA LEU A 87 -5.11 -1.59 -26.26
C LEU A 87 -5.75 -0.42 -27.01
N ILE A 88 -7.04 -0.17 -26.82
CA ILE A 88 -7.70 1.01 -27.38
C ILE A 88 -7.13 2.29 -26.77
N ALA A 89 -6.91 2.30 -25.44
CA ALA A 89 -6.27 3.44 -24.77
C ALA A 89 -4.88 3.72 -25.36
N GLN A 90 -4.09 2.68 -25.66
CA GLN A 90 -2.79 2.82 -26.33
C GLN A 90 -2.89 3.36 -27.77
N ILE A 91 -3.88 2.89 -28.55
CA ILE A 91 -4.11 3.39 -29.94
C ILE A 91 -4.32 4.90 -29.97
N TYR A 92 -5.03 5.44 -28.97
CA TYR A 92 -5.36 6.86 -28.88
C TYR A 92 -4.41 7.66 -27.96
N HIS A 93 -3.27 7.09 -27.57
CA HIS A 93 -2.27 7.74 -26.72
C HIS A 93 -2.88 8.32 -25.43
N PHE A 94 -3.79 7.57 -24.80
CA PHE A 94 -4.37 7.99 -23.53
C PHE A 94 -3.29 8.06 -22.44
N ASP A 95 -3.46 8.98 -21.50
CA ASP A 95 -2.52 9.19 -20.41
C ASP A 95 -2.31 7.90 -19.57
N VAL A 96 -1.05 7.58 -19.30
CA VAL A 96 -0.61 6.41 -18.53
C VAL A 96 -0.38 6.73 -17.06
N SER A 97 -0.84 7.89 -16.59
CA SER A 97 -0.90 8.22 -15.17
C SER A 97 -1.65 7.15 -14.37
N ILE A 98 -1.35 7.05 -13.07
CA ILE A 98 -2.00 6.07 -12.18
C ILE A 98 -3.53 6.27 -12.18
N GLN A 99 -3.99 7.52 -12.27
CA GLN A 99 -5.41 7.86 -12.42
C GLN A 99 -6.00 7.37 -13.75
N GLY A 100 -5.26 7.50 -14.86
CA GLY A 100 -5.64 6.95 -16.16
C GLY A 100 -5.79 5.42 -16.11
N ILE A 101 -4.84 4.72 -15.51
CA ILE A 101 -4.88 3.26 -15.32
C ILE A 101 -6.08 2.85 -14.46
N ALA A 102 -6.38 3.59 -13.39
CA ALA A 102 -7.56 3.34 -12.56
C ALA A 102 -8.85 3.45 -13.39
N PHE A 103 -8.98 4.46 -14.24
CA PHE A 103 -10.14 4.61 -15.11
C PHE A 103 -10.31 3.44 -16.10
N LEU A 104 -9.21 2.92 -16.67
CA LEU A 104 -9.26 1.77 -17.56
C LEU A 104 -9.72 0.49 -16.85
N PHE A 105 -9.28 0.25 -15.62
CA PHE A 105 -9.78 -0.87 -14.82
C PHE A 105 -11.25 -0.70 -14.43
N LEU A 106 -11.72 0.52 -14.16
CA LEU A 106 -13.14 0.77 -13.89
C LEU A 106 -14.03 0.43 -15.09
N LEU A 107 -13.61 0.83 -16.30
CA LEU A 107 -14.34 0.51 -17.53
C LEU A 107 -14.33 -1.00 -17.81
N SER A 108 -13.18 -1.64 -17.64
CA SER A 108 -13.04 -3.10 -17.80
C SER A 108 -13.96 -3.85 -16.83
N TRP A 109 -13.91 -3.47 -15.54
CA TRP A 109 -14.77 -4.02 -14.50
C TRP A 109 -16.25 -3.96 -14.87
N LEU A 110 -16.71 -2.79 -15.34
CA LEU A 110 -18.11 -2.59 -15.70
C LEU A 110 -18.54 -3.52 -16.84
N GLY A 111 -17.72 -3.62 -17.90
CA GLY A 111 -18.02 -4.49 -19.04
C GLY A 111 -17.98 -5.98 -18.69
N VAL A 112 -16.97 -6.41 -17.93
CA VAL A 112 -16.88 -7.81 -17.50
C VAL A 112 -18.01 -8.17 -16.52
N LEU A 113 -18.35 -7.29 -15.58
CA LEU A 113 -19.46 -7.50 -14.66
C LEU A 113 -20.80 -7.63 -15.41
N LEU A 114 -21.05 -6.75 -16.39
CA LEU A 114 -22.24 -6.80 -17.23
C LEU A 114 -22.31 -8.14 -17.98
N SER A 115 -21.19 -8.56 -18.60
CA SER A 115 -21.12 -9.85 -19.29
C SER A 115 -21.40 -11.03 -18.35
N ALA A 116 -20.94 -10.96 -17.09
CA ALA A 116 -21.18 -12.00 -16.10
C ALA A 116 -22.68 -12.17 -15.81
N TYR A 117 -23.42 -11.07 -15.63
CA TYR A 117 -24.85 -11.12 -15.34
C TYR A 117 -25.70 -11.50 -16.55
N ILE A 118 -25.39 -10.97 -17.75
CA ILE A 118 -26.10 -11.30 -18.99
C ILE A 118 -25.93 -12.78 -19.33
N LEU A 119 -24.70 -13.28 -19.30
CA LEU A 119 -24.37 -14.66 -19.69
C LEU A 119 -24.49 -15.65 -18.53
N ARG A 120 -24.82 -15.18 -17.32
CA ARG A 120 -24.81 -15.95 -16.06
C ARG A 120 -23.50 -16.73 -15.87
N SER A 121 -22.39 -16.12 -16.26
CA SER A 121 -21.05 -16.72 -16.26
C SER A 121 -20.37 -16.54 -14.91
N TRP A 122 -20.16 -17.65 -14.18
CA TRP A 122 -19.42 -17.65 -12.92
C TRP A 122 -17.95 -17.19 -13.08
N PRO A 123 -17.18 -17.62 -14.10
CA PRO A 123 -15.82 -17.13 -14.33
C PRO A 123 -15.74 -15.62 -14.53
N ASN A 124 -16.64 -15.03 -15.32
CA ASN A 124 -16.62 -13.59 -15.59
C ASN A 124 -16.92 -12.79 -14.32
N LEU A 125 -17.80 -13.30 -13.45
CA LEU A 125 -18.01 -12.66 -12.16
C LEU A 125 -16.72 -12.67 -11.32
N VAL A 126 -15.97 -13.77 -11.33
CA VAL A 126 -14.67 -13.82 -10.62
C VAL A 126 -13.69 -12.82 -11.21
N ILE A 127 -13.57 -12.73 -12.54
CA ILE A 127 -12.71 -11.74 -13.22
C ILE A 127 -13.12 -10.33 -12.81
N ALA A 128 -14.42 -9.99 -12.87
CA ALA A 128 -14.91 -8.69 -12.44
C ALA A 128 -14.57 -8.40 -10.96
N LEU A 129 -14.68 -9.38 -10.06
CA LEU A 129 -14.33 -9.17 -8.65
C LEU A 129 -12.82 -8.98 -8.43
N VAL A 130 -11.96 -9.63 -9.24
CA VAL A 130 -10.52 -9.34 -9.27
C VAL A 130 -10.25 -7.93 -9.80
N GLU A 131 -10.89 -7.55 -10.90
CA GLU A 131 -10.73 -6.21 -11.49
C GLU A 131 -11.19 -5.11 -10.56
N PHE A 132 -12.27 -5.34 -9.79
CA PHE A 132 -12.71 -4.41 -8.76
C PHE A 132 -11.66 -4.25 -7.64
N LEU A 133 -11.02 -5.34 -7.22
CA LEU A 133 -9.91 -5.28 -6.26
C LEU A 133 -8.73 -4.46 -6.80
N VAL A 134 -8.30 -4.76 -8.02
CA VAL A 134 -7.18 -4.05 -8.67
C VAL A 134 -7.54 -2.57 -8.84
N TRP A 135 -8.74 -2.27 -9.33
CA TRP A 135 -9.24 -0.92 -9.47
C TRP A 135 -9.20 -0.15 -8.14
N LEU A 136 -9.70 -0.73 -7.05
CA LEU A 136 -9.70 -0.08 -5.73
C LEU A 136 -8.28 0.30 -5.26
N VAL A 137 -7.33 -0.60 -5.43
CA VAL A 137 -5.93 -0.36 -5.02
C VAL A 137 -5.30 0.71 -5.91
N VAL A 138 -5.43 0.60 -7.24
CA VAL A 138 -4.86 1.58 -8.17
C VAL A 138 -5.52 2.95 -7.99
N GLN A 139 -6.83 3.01 -7.72
CA GLN A 139 -7.54 4.26 -7.46
C GLN A 139 -7.08 4.92 -6.16
N PHE A 140 -6.80 4.15 -5.11
CA PHE A 140 -6.17 4.68 -3.89
C PHE A 140 -4.78 5.25 -4.17
N LEU A 141 -3.96 4.52 -4.93
CA LEU A 141 -2.62 4.99 -5.33
C LEU A 141 -2.68 6.26 -6.19
N ALA A 142 -3.66 6.35 -7.08
CA ALA A 142 -3.89 7.53 -7.90
C ALA A 142 -4.21 8.77 -7.04
N PHE A 143 -5.02 8.60 -5.99
CA PHE A 143 -5.31 9.68 -5.05
C PHE A 143 -4.07 10.08 -4.24
N SER A 144 -3.18 9.15 -3.90
CA SER A 144 -1.93 9.51 -3.21
C SER A 144 -0.91 10.22 -4.12
N ASP A 145 -0.78 9.77 -5.37
CA ASP A 145 0.21 10.30 -6.31
C ASP A 145 -0.17 11.70 -6.83
N PHE A 146 -1.45 11.90 -7.16
CA PHE A 146 -1.96 13.17 -7.70
C PHE A 146 -1.72 14.36 -6.76
N TYR A 147 -1.65 14.13 -5.45
CA TYR A 147 -1.51 15.19 -4.46
C TYR A 147 -0.13 15.26 -3.78
N ARG A 148 0.84 14.38 -4.11
CA ARG A 148 2.12 14.25 -3.37
C ARG A 148 1.93 14.16 -1.84
N MET A 149 0.77 13.67 -1.39
CA MET A 149 0.39 13.64 0.02
C MET A 149 0.99 12.42 0.71
N LYS A 150 1.21 12.53 2.02
CA LYS A 150 1.44 11.35 2.87
C LYS A 150 0.22 10.44 2.78
N ALA A 151 0.34 9.34 2.05
CA ALA A 151 -0.75 8.38 1.88
C ALA A 151 -1.22 7.92 3.27
N ALA A 152 -2.54 7.94 3.51
CA ALA A 152 -3.16 7.39 4.72
C ALA A 152 -3.59 5.94 4.43
N PRO A 153 -2.72 4.92 4.61
CA PRO A 153 -3.04 3.53 4.33
C PRO A 153 -4.30 3.04 5.03
N GLY A 154 -4.69 3.64 6.15
CA GLY A 154 -5.94 3.29 6.83
C GLY A 154 -7.20 3.52 5.97
N ILE A 155 -7.18 4.48 5.03
CA ILE A 155 -8.27 4.67 4.06
C ILE A 155 -8.40 3.43 3.15
N LEU A 156 -7.28 2.89 2.66
CA LEU A 156 -7.27 1.66 1.87
C LEU A 156 -7.77 0.47 2.70
N ALA A 157 -7.41 0.38 3.98
CA ALA A 157 -7.97 -0.62 4.88
C ALA A 157 -9.51 -0.52 4.93
N PHE A 158 -10.06 0.69 5.08
CA PHE A 158 -11.50 0.86 5.05
C PHE A 158 -12.14 0.56 3.70
N TYR A 159 -11.45 0.76 2.57
CA TYR A 159 -11.93 0.27 1.27
C TYR A 159 -12.10 -1.24 1.26
N PHE A 160 -11.16 -1.99 1.86
CA PHE A 160 -11.33 -3.44 1.99
C PHE A 160 -12.51 -3.80 2.89
N LEU A 161 -12.66 -3.13 4.04
CA LEU A 161 -13.76 -3.38 4.97
C LEU A 161 -15.13 -3.14 4.31
N PHE A 162 -15.35 -1.95 3.73
CA PHE A 162 -16.63 -1.62 3.13
C PHE A 162 -16.93 -2.44 1.88
N SER A 163 -15.92 -2.83 1.11
CA SER A 163 -16.09 -3.80 0.01
C SER A 163 -16.53 -5.17 0.51
N GLY A 164 -15.94 -5.66 1.61
CA GLY A 164 -16.35 -6.90 2.26
C GLY A 164 -17.81 -6.86 2.72
N LEU A 165 -18.23 -5.75 3.34
CA LEU A 165 -19.62 -5.51 3.77
C LEU A 165 -20.59 -5.38 2.59
N LEU A 166 -20.20 -4.66 1.53
CA LEU A 166 -20.96 -4.53 0.30
C LEU A 166 -21.25 -5.92 -0.30
N PHE A 167 -20.20 -6.75 -0.43
CA PHE A 167 -20.33 -8.11 -0.96
C PHE A 167 -21.07 -9.05 -0.01
N TYR A 168 -21.02 -8.80 1.30
CA TYR A 168 -21.83 -9.55 2.27
C TYR A 168 -23.32 -9.31 2.04
N GLY A 169 -23.72 -8.05 1.86
CA GLY A 169 -25.10 -7.70 1.49
C GLY A 169 -25.53 -8.35 0.16
N LEU A 170 -24.67 -8.28 -0.87
CA LEU A 170 -24.93 -8.91 -2.16
C LEU A 170 -25.02 -10.44 -2.05
N TYR A 171 -24.19 -11.07 -1.22
CA TYR A 171 -24.27 -12.49 -0.90
C TYR A 171 -25.65 -12.85 -0.36
N LEU A 172 -26.15 -12.11 0.64
CA LEU A 172 -27.47 -12.36 1.24
C LEU A 172 -28.59 -12.18 0.21
N ILE A 173 -28.56 -11.11 -0.60
CA ILE A 173 -29.55 -10.86 -1.65
C ILE A 173 -29.56 -12.01 -2.67
N HIS A 174 -28.40 -12.44 -3.15
CA HIS A 174 -28.31 -13.51 -4.15
C HIS A 174 -28.67 -14.87 -3.56
N LYS A 175 -28.33 -15.13 -2.28
CA LYS A 175 -28.72 -16.35 -1.58
C LYS A 175 -30.24 -16.42 -1.41
N ALA A 176 -30.88 -15.31 -1.06
CA ALA A 176 -32.35 -15.20 -0.96
C ALA A 176 -33.06 -15.51 -2.28
N ARG A 177 -32.43 -15.16 -3.42
CA ARG A 177 -32.94 -15.41 -4.77
C ARG A 177 -32.54 -16.79 -5.32
N GLY A 178 -31.78 -17.60 -4.58
CA GLY A 178 -31.25 -18.87 -5.07
C GLY A 178 -30.27 -18.72 -6.24
N HIS A 179 -29.66 -17.54 -6.41
CA HIS A 179 -28.76 -17.28 -7.52
C HIS A 179 -27.38 -17.93 -7.27
N PRO A 180 -26.75 -18.57 -8.28
CA PRO A 180 -25.46 -19.26 -8.14
C PRO A 180 -24.30 -18.31 -7.79
N PHE A 181 -24.47 -17.00 -7.99
CA PHE A 181 -23.45 -15.99 -7.65
C PHE A 181 -23.30 -15.77 -6.14
N SER A 182 -24.27 -16.22 -5.34
CA SER A 182 -24.17 -16.14 -3.87
C SER A 182 -22.85 -16.72 -3.35
N THR A 183 -22.41 -17.88 -3.88
CA THR A 183 -21.14 -18.50 -3.48
C THR A 183 -19.91 -17.66 -3.86
N ALA A 184 -19.95 -16.93 -4.97
CA ALA A 184 -18.85 -16.05 -5.37
C ALA A 184 -18.76 -14.85 -4.43
N TYR A 185 -19.88 -14.16 -4.19
CA TYR A 185 -19.94 -13.05 -3.26
C TYR A 185 -19.55 -13.46 -1.83
N GLN A 186 -19.96 -14.65 -1.36
CA GLN A 186 -19.54 -15.18 -0.06
C GLN A 186 -18.03 -15.32 0.04
N PHE A 187 -17.40 -15.91 -0.98
CA PHE A 187 -15.94 -16.07 -1.02
C PHE A 187 -15.23 -14.72 -0.96
N TRP A 188 -15.70 -13.76 -1.77
CA TRP A 188 -15.11 -12.43 -1.83
C TRP A 188 -15.36 -11.61 -0.56
N THR A 189 -16.52 -11.71 0.09
CA THR A 189 -16.73 -11.14 1.44
C THR A 189 -15.64 -11.58 2.42
N VAL A 190 -15.39 -12.89 2.48
CA VAL A 190 -14.37 -13.44 3.39
C VAL A 190 -12.98 -12.98 2.98
N PHE A 191 -12.68 -12.97 1.67
CA PHE A 191 -11.40 -12.45 1.16
C PHE A 191 -11.15 -11.01 1.60
N TYR A 192 -12.12 -10.11 1.43
CA TYR A 192 -11.97 -8.69 1.78
C TYR A 192 -11.86 -8.45 3.29
N ILE A 193 -12.59 -9.21 4.11
CA ILE A 193 -12.45 -9.16 5.57
C ILE A 193 -11.06 -9.63 6.01
N LEU A 194 -10.56 -10.72 5.39
CA LEU A 194 -9.21 -11.21 5.65
C LEU A 194 -8.14 -10.24 5.14
N ALA A 195 -8.33 -9.64 3.97
CA ALA A 195 -7.44 -8.63 3.41
C ALA A 195 -7.38 -7.38 4.31
N PHE A 196 -8.50 -6.96 4.89
CA PHE A 196 -8.53 -5.88 5.88
C PHE A 196 -7.71 -6.22 7.13
N GLY A 197 -7.96 -7.37 7.76
CA GLY A 197 -7.22 -7.79 8.95
C GLY A 197 -5.72 -7.99 8.67
N TYR A 198 -5.40 -8.59 7.52
CA TYR A 198 -4.04 -8.76 7.02
C TYR A 198 -3.37 -7.40 6.81
N PHE A 199 -4.06 -6.47 6.16
CA PHE A 199 -3.49 -5.16 5.90
C PHE A 199 -3.19 -4.40 7.20
N LEU A 200 -4.02 -4.51 8.25
CA LEU A 200 -3.81 -3.88 9.56
C LEU A 200 -2.68 -4.51 10.40
N SER A 201 -2.27 -5.73 10.06
CA SER A 201 -1.34 -6.52 10.86
C SER A 201 0.14 -6.20 10.63
N PHE A 202 0.47 -5.28 9.71
CA PHE A 202 1.84 -4.86 9.41
C PHE A 202 2.36 -3.86 10.44
N GLN A 203 3.49 -4.20 11.07
CA GLN A 203 4.12 -3.37 12.09
C GLN A 203 4.56 -2.00 11.55
N THR A 204 5.16 -2.00 10.36
CA THR A 204 5.67 -0.80 9.68
C THR A 204 4.58 0.21 9.33
N LEU A 205 3.35 -0.25 9.15
CA LEU A 205 2.21 0.60 8.79
C LEU A 205 1.48 1.17 10.03
N LEU A 206 1.70 0.63 11.24
CA LEU A 206 0.99 1.06 12.45
C LEU A 206 1.04 2.57 12.73
N PRO A 207 2.22 3.23 12.64
CA PRO A 207 2.30 4.68 12.84
C PRO A 207 1.57 5.49 11.77
N HIS A 208 1.33 4.90 10.59
CA HIS A 208 0.94 5.58 9.36
C HIS A 208 -0.55 5.40 9.01
N TYR A 209 -1.31 4.50 9.66
CA TYR A 209 -2.70 4.23 9.24
C TYR A 209 -3.60 5.46 9.26
N TRP A 210 -3.48 6.30 10.29
CA TRP A 210 -4.41 7.40 10.57
C TRP A 210 -3.66 8.72 10.75
N PRO A 211 -2.93 9.27 9.75
CA PRO A 211 -2.06 10.42 9.98
C PRO A 211 -2.84 11.65 10.43
N ALA A 212 -2.31 12.42 11.38
CA ALA A 212 -2.99 13.56 12.00
C ALA A 212 -2.89 14.79 11.10
N ASP A 213 -1.76 14.88 10.43
CA ASP A 213 -1.39 15.81 9.37
C ASP A 213 -1.78 15.29 7.97
N ALA A 214 -2.54 14.19 7.86
CA ALA A 214 -3.06 13.77 6.57
C ALA A 214 -3.95 14.89 6.05
N GLU A 215 -3.44 15.66 5.09
CA GLU A 215 -4.29 16.40 4.18
C GLU A 215 -5.25 15.38 3.59
N ARG A 216 -6.47 15.41 4.08
CA ARG A 216 -7.49 14.46 3.69
C ARG A 216 -7.73 14.70 2.22
N SER A 217 -7.24 13.81 1.36
CA SER A 217 -7.56 13.86 -0.06
C SER A 217 -9.08 13.74 -0.18
N ALA A 218 -9.74 14.87 -0.41
CA ALA A 218 -11.19 14.97 -0.57
C ALA A 218 -11.76 13.87 -1.47
N PRO A 219 -11.13 13.50 -2.62
CA PRO A 219 -11.66 12.42 -3.45
C PRO A 219 -11.58 11.03 -2.82
N ALA A 220 -10.53 10.70 -2.04
CA ALA A 220 -10.44 9.40 -1.39
C ALA A 220 -11.51 9.25 -0.30
N LEU A 221 -11.79 10.31 0.46
CA LEU A 221 -12.89 10.32 1.42
C LEU A 221 -14.25 10.27 0.75
N ALA A 222 -14.43 10.96 -0.37
CA ALA A 222 -15.67 10.88 -1.14
C ALA A 222 -15.93 9.43 -1.61
N LEU A 223 -14.93 8.76 -2.18
CA LEU A 223 -15.02 7.35 -2.54
C LEU A 223 -15.31 6.47 -1.32
N LEU A 224 -14.67 6.75 -0.18
CA LEU A 224 -14.90 6.04 1.07
C LEU A 224 -16.35 6.15 1.52
N SER A 225 -16.91 7.37 1.51
CA SER A 225 -18.29 7.64 1.89
C SER A 225 -19.28 6.99 0.93
N LEU A 226 -19.02 7.03 -0.38
CA LEU A 226 -19.85 6.36 -1.39
C LEU A 226 -19.87 4.84 -1.19
N LEU A 227 -18.69 4.24 -0.99
CA LEU A 227 -18.55 2.80 -0.75
C LEU A 227 -19.22 2.39 0.58
N GLY A 228 -19.05 3.22 1.63
CA GLY A 228 -19.72 3.07 2.91
C GLY A 228 -21.25 3.08 2.76
N ALA A 229 -21.81 4.08 2.08
CA ALA A 229 -23.24 4.18 1.83
C ALA A 229 -23.76 2.98 1.03
N ALA A 230 -23.07 2.58 -0.05
CA ALA A 230 -23.42 1.41 -0.84
C ALA A 230 -23.39 0.12 -0.01
N SER A 231 -22.41 -0.02 0.90
CA SER A 231 -22.30 -1.18 1.79
C SER A 231 -23.47 -1.26 2.75
N VAL A 232 -23.86 -0.14 3.38
CA VAL A 232 -25.02 -0.08 4.28
C VAL A 232 -26.30 -0.44 3.55
N ILE A 233 -26.54 0.15 2.37
CA ILE A 233 -27.70 -0.15 1.52
C ILE A 233 -27.75 -1.65 1.22
N SER A 234 -26.65 -2.22 0.71
CA SER A 234 -26.54 -3.64 0.35
C SER A 234 -26.82 -4.56 1.55
N VAL A 235 -26.25 -4.25 2.72
CA VAL A 235 -26.47 -5.03 3.95
C VAL A 235 -27.91 -4.94 4.41
N VAL A 236 -28.53 -3.76 4.43
CA VAL A 236 -29.93 -3.57 4.84
C VAL A 236 -30.87 -4.39 3.95
N PHE A 237 -30.73 -4.27 2.63
CA PHE A 237 -31.52 -5.07 1.68
C PHE A 237 -31.23 -6.57 1.80
N GLY A 238 -29.96 -6.94 2.03
CA GLY A 238 -29.54 -8.33 2.22
C GLY A 238 -30.11 -8.97 3.48
N VAL A 239 -30.02 -8.30 4.63
CA VAL A 239 -30.60 -8.77 5.89
C VAL A 239 -32.12 -8.88 5.77
N ARG A 240 -32.79 -7.88 5.19
CA ARG A 240 -34.24 -7.93 4.93
C ARG A 240 -34.61 -9.14 4.05
N ALA A 241 -33.86 -9.38 2.98
CA ALA A 241 -34.06 -10.55 2.11
C ALA A 241 -33.78 -11.88 2.86
N GLY A 242 -32.79 -11.89 3.76
CA GLY A 242 -32.44 -13.04 4.59
C GLY A 242 -33.50 -13.42 5.61
N LEU A 243 -34.04 -12.41 6.31
CA LEU A 243 -35.10 -12.60 7.30
C LEU A 243 -36.42 -13.04 6.64
N THR A 244 -36.80 -12.41 5.52
CA THR A 244 -38.04 -12.76 4.79
C THR A 244 -38.02 -14.19 4.25
N LYS A 245 -36.87 -14.68 3.78
CA LYS A 245 -36.70 -16.06 3.29
C LYS A 245 -36.32 -17.07 4.39
N LYS A 246 -36.20 -16.63 5.66
CA LYS A 246 -35.89 -17.46 6.84
C LYS A 246 -34.64 -18.36 6.73
N PHE A 247 -33.66 -18.00 5.90
CA PHE A 247 -32.41 -18.77 5.84
C PHE A 247 -31.33 -18.24 6.80
N LEU A 248 -31.54 -17.06 7.39
CA LEU A 248 -30.59 -16.44 8.31
C LEU A 248 -30.76 -17.03 9.71
N HIS A 249 -29.79 -17.80 10.18
CA HIS A 249 -29.86 -18.44 11.50
C HIS A 249 -29.25 -17.57 12.60
N LYS A 250 -29.75 -17.69 13.84
CA LYS A 250 -29.23 -16.96 15.03
C LYS A 250 -27.71 -17.09 15.18
N LYS A 251 -27.15 -18.27 14.87
CA LYS A 251 -25.70 -18.52 14.92
C LYS A 251 -24.90 -17.70 13.90
N GLU A 252 -25.44 -17.47 12.71
CA GLU A 252 -24.79 -16.62 11.69
C GLU A 252 -24.77 -15.16 12.14
N ILE A 253 -25.87 -14.68 12.71
CA ILE A 253 -25.96 -13.31 13.28
C ILE A 253 -24.91 -13.11 14.36
N VAL A 254 -24.83 -14.04 15.32
CA VAL A 254 -23.84 -13.97 16.41
C VAL A 254 -22.41 -13.97 15.86
N GLY A 255 -22.11 -14.82 14.88
CA GLY A 255 -20.78 -14.84 14.25
C GLY A 255 -20.41 -13.52 13.57
N VAL A 256 -21.36 -12.87 12.89
CA VAL A 256 -21.15 -11.56 12.28
C VAL A 256 -20.91 -10.49 13.34
N VAL A 257 -21.72 -10.47 14.41
CA VAL A 257 -21.56 -9.50 15.52
C VAL A 257 -20.20 -9.65 16.18
N ILE A 258 -19.77 -10.88 16.50
CA ILE A 258 -18.45 -11.14 17.06
C ILE A 258 -17.36 -10.63 16.11
N THR A 259 -17.48 -10.92 14.81
CA THR A 259 -16.52 -10.45 13.80
C THR A 259 -16.45 -8.92 13.80
N VAL A 260 -17.57 -8.21 13.78
CA VAL A 260 -17.63 -6.74 13.81
C VAL A 260 -16.97 -6.19 15.07
N VAL A 261 -17.22 -6.79 16.24
CA VAL A 261 -16.59 -6.38 17.51
C VAL A 261 -15.07 -6.54 17.45
N VAL A 262 -14.57 -7.67 16.94
CA VAL A 262 -13.13 -7.90 16.79
C VAL A 262 -12.52 -6.92 15.78
N LEU A 263 -13.17 -6.65 14.65
CA LEU A 263 -12.71 -5.66 13.68
C LEU A 263 -12.69 -4.24 14.26
N GLY A 264 -13.71 -3.87 15.05
CA GLY A 264 -13.75 -2.59 15.77
C GLY A 264 -12.62 -2.45 16.78
N PHE A 265 -12.30 -3.53 17.50
CA PHE A 265 -11.16 -3.59 18.41
C PHE A 265 -9.82 -3.43 17.67
N LEU A 266 -9.64 -4.08 16.51
CA LEU A 266 -8.45 -3.91 15.67
C LEU A 266 -8.29 -2.45 15.22
N ILE A 267 -9.37 -1.80 14.77
CA ILE A 267 -9.35 -0.38 14.39
C ILE A 267 -8.94 0.48 15.59
N ALA A 268 -9.51 0.25 16.77
CA ALA A 268 -9.17 1.00 17.97
C ALA A 268 -7.69 0.84 18.37
N LEU A 269 -7.14 -0.37 18.27
CA LEU A 269 -5.72 -0.62 18.55
C LEU A 269 -4.79 0.12 17.56
N THR A 270 -5.10 0.08 16.27
CA THR A 270 -4.30 0.82 15.25
C THR A 270 -4.43 2.34 15.46
N ALA A 271 -5.62 2.84 15.82
CA ALA A 271 -5.83 4.25 16.16
C ALA A 271 -5.06 4.69 17.41
N ALA A 272 -4.84 3.79 18.37
CA ALA A 272 -4.09 4.09 19.58
C ALA A 272 -2.59 4.35 19.32
N THR A 273 -2.03 3.83 18.24
CA THR A 273 -0.59 3.96 17.90
C THR A 273 -0.32 4.95 16.77
N SER A 274 -1.27 5.17 15.88
CA SER A 274 -1.10 6.08 14.75
C SER A 274 -0.76 7.52 15.20
N ASN A 275 0.28 8.11 14.59
CA ASN A 275 0.92 9.39 14.91
C ASN A 275 1.42 9.61 16.33
N LYS A 276 1.22 8.67 17.26
CA LYS A 276 1.76 8.83 18.61
C LYS A 276 3.18 8.31 18.73
N VAL A 277 3.62 7.60 17.70
CA VAL A 277 4.87 6.87 17.69
C VAL A 277 5.64 7.33 16.46
N GLY A 278 6.77 7.98 16.67
CA GLY A 278 7.55 8.61 15.60
C GLY A 278 8.68 9.43 16.18
N GLY A 279 9.40 10.11 15.30
CA GLY A 279 10.53 10.95 15.63
C GLY A 279 10.13 12.41 15.51
N CYS A 280 10.74 13.24 16.34
CA CYS A 280 10.62 14.67 16.26
C CYS A 280 11.93 15.24 15.70
N SER A 281 11.83 16.07 14.67
CA SER A 281 13.00 16.68 14.03
C SER A 281 12.83 18.17 13.93
N THR A 282 13.92 18.91 13.81
CA THR A 282 13.88 20.33 13.46
C THR A 282 13.19 20.57 12.11
N LYS A 283 12.34 21.59 12.03
CA LYS A 283 11.73 22.04 10.78
C LYS A 283 12.81 22.50 9.81
N THR A 284 12.84 21.90 8.63
CA THR A 284 13.62 22.45 7.50
C THR A 284 13.03 23.79 7.06
N CYS A 285 13.82 24.63 6.38
CA CYS A 285 13.32 25.91 5.86
C CYS A 285 12.06 25.72 4.98
N PHE A 286 12.03 24.68 4.14
CA PHE A 286 10.88 24.39 3.28
C PHE A 286 9.61 23.97 4.04
N GLY A 287 9.73 23.55 5.30
CA GLY A 287 8.59 23.16 6.15
C GLY A 287 7.93 24.33 6.88
N ARG A 288 8.30 25.58 6.57
CA ARG A 288 7.80 26.80 7.22
C ARG A 288 6.85 27.53 6.28
N GLU A 289 5.59 27.68 6.69
CA GLU A 289 4.50 28.09 5.79
C GLU A 289 4.30 29.61 5.70
N ASN A 290 4.86 30.37 6.63
CA ASN A 290 4.70 31.82 6.65
C ASN A 290 6.02 32.54 6.94
N LYS A 291 6.06 33.81 6.56
CA LYS A 291 7.24 34.69 6.71
C LYS A 291 7.73 34.75 8.16
N GLN A 292 6.80 34.80 9.12
CA GLN A 292 7.13 34.90 10.53
C GLN A 292 7.78 33.62 11.07
N GLU A 293 7.30 32.44 10.67
CA GLU A 293 7.91 31.15 10.98
C GLU A 293 9.27 30.97 10.30
N CYS A 294 9.42 31.50 9.08
CA CYS A 294 10.66 31.46 8.33
C CYS A 294 11.76 32.31 8.97
N GLU A 295 11.44 33.55 9.34
CA GLU A 295 12.41 34.53 9.83
C GLU A 295 12.72 34.38 11.34
N ASN A 296 11.76 33.89 12.14
CA ASN A 296 11.94 33.69 13.59
C ASN A 296 12.31 32.24 13.96
N GLY A 297 12.42 31.36 12.97
CA GLY A 297 12.74 29.96 13.19
C GLY A 297 14.16 29.73 13.65
N LEU A 298 14.36 28.77 14.56
CA LEU A 298 15.69 28.18 14.77
C LEU A 298 16.24 27.70 13.41
N PRO A 299 17.49 28.05 13.05
CA PRO A 299 18.09 27.60 11.80
C PRO A 299 18.18 26.06 11.80
N PRO A 300 18.05 25.41 10.63
CA PRO A 300 18.27 23.98 10.49
C PRO A 300 19.66 23.58 11.00
N ILE A 301 19.93 22.27 11.11
CA ILE A 301 21.22 21.76 11.59
C ILE A 301 22.41 22.29 10.75
N SER A 302 22.17 22.74 9.51
CA SER A 302 23.14 23.51 8.73
C SER A 302 23.16 24.98 9.18
N GLU A 303 24.35 25.53 9.48
CA GLU A 303 24.65 26.90 9.98
C GLU A 303 23.96 28.10 9.28
N ASN A 304 23.26 27.89 8.16
CA ASN A 304 22.63 28.96 7.38
C ASN A 304 21.17 29.17 7.82
N GLY A 305 20.73 30.43 7.84
CA GLY A 305 19.38 30.80 8.19
C GLY A 305 18.35 30.36 7.13
N CYS A 306 17.08 30.61 7.42
CA CYS A 306 16.02 30.48 6.43
C CYS A 306 15.63 31.88 5.94
N ILE A 307 15.42 32.04 4.62
CA ILE A 307 14.95 33.30 4.05
C ILE A 307 13.59 33.13 3.38
N TRP A 308 12.75 34.14 3.50
CA TRP A 308 11.43 34.16 2.86
C TRP A 308 11.52 34.81 1.48
N GLU A 309 11.41 34.02 0.42
CA GLU A 309 11.49 34.50 -0.96
C GLU A 309 10.42 33.83 -1.85
N ARG A 310 9.77 34.60 -2.73
CA ARG A 310 8.76 34.08 -3.69
C ARG A 310 7.62 33.31 -3.02
N GLN A 311 7.10 33.82 -1.90
CA GLN A 311 6.03 33.21 -1.09
C GLN A 311 6.35 31.81 -0.55
N ARG A 312 7.63 31.48 -0.40
CA ARG A 312 8.08 30.23 0.22
C ARG A 312 9.31 30.49 1.06
N CYS A 313 9.51 29.67 2.08
CA CYS A 313 10.71 29.70 2.89
C CYS A 313 11.76 28.79 2.24
N ILE A 314 12.94 29.33 1.94
CA ILE A 314 14.04 28.59 1.32
C ILE A 314 15.27 28.65 2.21
N ASP A 315 16.13 27.63 2.08
CA ASP A 315 17.45 27.63 2.71
C ASP A 315 18.25 28.80 2.14
N GLU A 316 18.88 29.58 3.00
CA GLU A 316 19.72 30.71 2.62
C GLU A 316 20.74 30.29 1.55
N ARG A 317 21.42 29.13 1.63
CA ARG A 317 22.34 28.66 0.56
C ARG A 317 21.66 28.43 -0.78
N SER A 318 20.42 27.95 -0.78
CA SER A 318 19.67 27.68 -2.01
C SER A 318 19.26 28.97 -2.74
N SER A 319 19.25 30.11 -2.05
CA SER A 319 18.92 31.41 -2.63
C SER A 319 19.90 31.88 -3.69
N CYS A 320 21.20 31.54 -3.59
CA CYS A 320 22.20 31.96 -4.59
C CYS A 320 21.82 31.47 -6.00
N SER A 321 21.25 30.27 -6.10
CA SER A 321 20.84 29.68 -7.39
C SER A 321 19.71 30.44 -8.10
N SER A 322 18.97 31.30 -7.37
CA SER A 322 17.88 32.11 -7.92
C SER A 322 18.37 33.42 -8.55
N ILE A 323 19.65 33.76 -8.39
CA ILE A 323 20.27 35.00 -8.85
C ILE A 323 20.85 34.82 -10.26
N GLU A 324 20.19 35.42 -11.25
CA GLU A 324 20.60 35.33 -12.68
C GLU A 324 21.63 36.41 -13.08
N ASN A 325 22.01 37.31 -12.17
CA ASN A 325 22.88 38.44 -12.48
C ASN A 325 24.19 38.36 -11.70
N LYS A 326 25.31 38.29 -12.42
CA LYS A 326 26.68 38.25 -11.87
C LYS A 326 26.95 39.33 -10.84
N THR A 327 26.61 40.59 -11.15
CA THR A 327 26.86 41.73 -10.25
C THR A 327 26.03 41.67 -8.98
N LYS A 328 24.83 41.06 -9.03
CA LYS A 328 24.01 40.83 -7.83
C LYS A 328 24.53 39.64 -7.02
N CYS A 329 24.99 38.59 -7.67
CA CYS A 329 25.58 37.41 -7.05
C CYS A 329 26.81 37.78 -6.20
N GLU A 330 27.75 38.51 -6.80
CA GLU A 330 29.02 38.91 -6.16
C GLU A 330 28.84 39.98 -5.06
N LYS A 331 27.69 40.66 -5.02
CA LYS A 331 27.34 41.63 -3.96
C LYS A 331 26.54 41.02 -2.82
N SER A 332 26.15 39.75 -2.90
CA SER A 332 25.41 39.07 -1.83
C SER A 332 26.32 38.83 -0.63
N ALA A 333 26.00 39.47 0.50
CA ALA A 333 26.81 39.38 1.71
C ALA A 333 26.44 38.16 2.59
N ARG A 334 25.18 37.70 2.54
CA ARG A 334 24.66 36.54 3.29
C ARG A 334 23.51 35.85 2.51
N PRO A 335 23.70 34.60 2.04
CA PRO A 335 24.98 33.89 2.01
C PRO A 335 25.96 34.58 1.06
N LYS A 336 27.26 34.35 1.26
CA LYS A 336 28.27 34.63 0.23
C LYS A 336 27.99 33.76 -0.98
N CYS A 337 27.65 34.40 -2.08
CA CYS A 337 27.44 33.75 -3.36
C CYS A 337 28.58 34.10 -4.32
N PHE A 338 28.94 33.15 -5.18
CA PHE A 338 29.94 33.34 -6.21
C PHE A 338 29.39 32.93 -7.57
N TRP A 339 29.81 33.64 -8.60
CA TRP A 339 29.42 33.37 -9.97
C TRP A 339 30.39 32.38 -10.62
N ILE A 340 29.90 31.18 -10.95
CA ILE A 340 30.70 30.14 -11.63
C ILE A 340 30.07 29.84 -12.99
N GLY A 341 30.82 30.06 -14.06
CA GLY A 341 30.32 29.87 -15.43
C GLY A 341 29.16 30.82 -15.72
N ASP A 342 27.96 30.27 -15.84
CA ASP A 342 26.71 30.99 -16.18
C ASP A 342 25.66 30.96 -15.05
N TYR A 343 26.03 30.53 -13.84
CA TYR A 343 25.11 30.48 -12.71
C TYR A 343 25.76 30.93 -11.39
N CYS A 344 24.92 31.36 -10.45
CA CYS A 344 25.32 31.78 -9.12
C CYS A 344 25.17 30.62 -8.12
N GLN A 345 26.20 30.35 -7.32
CA GLN A 345 26.21 29.26 -6.32
C GLN A 345 26.70 29.79 -4.98
N ALA A 346 26.23 29.20 -3.88
CA ALA A 346 26.73 29.49 -2.54
C ALA A 346 28.19 29.04 -2.36
N GLU A 347 28.89 29.69 -1.43
CA GLU A 347 30.22 29.27 -0.95
C GLU A 347 30.19 27.80 -0.47
N ASP A 348 31.16 27.00 -0.92
CA ASP A 348 31.31 25.56 -0.67
C ASP A 348 32.78 25.26 -0.35
N CYS A 349 33.05 24.67 0.82
CA CYS A 349 34.41 24.43 1.30
C CYS A 349 35.30 23.79 0.22
N ARG A 350 34.79 22.81 -0.53
CA ARG A 350 35.59 22.00 -1.47
C ARG A 350 35.93 22.73 -2.76
N LYS A 351 35.10 23.67 -3.20
CA LYS A 351 35.27 24.34 -4.50
C LYS A 351 36.12 25.60 -4.42
N TYR A 352 36.10 26.31 -3.29
CA TYR A 352 36.68 27.65 -3.20
C TYR A 352 38.01 27.70 -2.46
N TYR A 353 38.27 26.80 -1.52
CA TYR A 353 39.52 26.82 -0.76
C TYR A 353 40.48 25.77 -1.29
N GLN A 354 41.52 26.23 -1.98
CA GLN A 354 42.55 25.38 -2.62
C GLN A 354 43.86 25.35 -1.83
N SER A 355 43.93 26.07 -0.72
CA SER A 355 45.05 26.02 0.22
C SER A 355 44.57 25.81 1.66
N GLU A 356 45.43 25.19 2.45
CA GLU A 356 45.18 24.92 3.87
C GLU A 356 44.91 26.21 4.67
N GLN A 357 45.63 27.29 4.33
CA GLN A 357 45.50 28.57 5.01
C GLN A 357 44.18 29.29 4.69
N GLU A 358 43.66 29.14 3.47
CA GLU A 358 42.34 29.66 3.09
C GLU A 358 41.21 28.83 3.72
N CYS A 359 41.38 27.51 3.79
CA CYS A 359 40.40 26.60 4.38
C CYS A 359 40.26 26.80 5.89
N ASN A 360 41.36 27.02 6.61
CA ASN A 360 41.32 27.23 8.06
C ASN A 360 40.84 28.64 8.45
N ASN A 361 40.86 29.61 7.52
CA ASN A 361 40.36 30.97 7.72
C ASN A 361 38.97 31.20 7.08
N SER A 362 38.30 30.13 6.64
CA SER A 362 37.01 30.24 5.97
C SER A 362 35.93 30.77 6.91
N SER A 363 34.96 31.50 6.34
CA SER A 363 33.75 31.90 7.08
C SER A 363 32.75 30.75 7.32
N LEU A 364 33.01 29.60 6.70
CA LEU A 364 32.28 28.34 6.89
C LEU A 364 33.08 27.42 7.82
N SER A 365 32.42 26.50 8.53
CA SER A 365 33.09 25.45 9.31
C SER A 365 33.75 24.39 8.40
N CYS A 366 34.90 24.73 7.80
CA CYS A 366 35.67 23.88 6.91
C CYS A 366 36.96 23.35 7.57
N VAL A 367 37.45 22.20 7.11
CA VAL A 367 38.72 21.57 7.54
C VAL A 367 39.49 21.07 6.32
N TRP A 368 40.81 21.31 6.30
CA TRP A 368 41.72 20.82 5.27
C TRP A 368 42.15 19.37 5.53
N GLU A 369 41.80 18.43 4.64
CA GLU A 369 42.16 17.02 4.80
C GLU A 369 42.30 16.32 3.44
N ASN A 370 43.25 15.37 3.32
CA ASN A 370 43.50 14.60 2.10
C ASN A 370 43.75 15.46 0.84
N GLY A 371 44.41 16.62 1.02
CA GLY A 371 44.75 17.52 -0.07
C GLY A 371 43.57 18.36 -0.60
N GLY A 372 42.48 18.48 0.16
CA GLY A 372 41.39 19.39 -0.17
C GLY A 372 40.64 19.88 1.06
N CYS A 373 39.94 21.00 0.91
CA CYS A 373 39.08 21.54 1.95
C CYS A 373 37.71 20.85 1.95
N GLN A 374 37.19 20.48 3.12
CA GLN A 374 35.90 19.79 3.27
C GLN A 374 35.08 20.42 4.39
N GLU A 375 33.75 20.30 4.31
CA GLU A 375 32.88 20.68 5.44
C GLU A 375 33.16 19.80 6.65
N MET A 376 33.23 20.43 7.82
CA MET A 376 33.40 19.72 9.08
C MET A 376 32.12 18.92 9.40
N GLN A 377 32.27 17.68 9.85
CA GLN A 377 31.17 16.75 10.12
C GLN A 377 31.36 16.14 11.51
N CYS A 378 30.29 15.95 12.27
CA CYS A 378 30.36 15.50 13.67
C CYS A 378 31.10 14.18 13.85
N TYR A 379 30.91 13.20 12.96
CA TYR A 379 31.52 11.86 13.07
C TYR A 379 33.05 11.84 12.99
N ARG A 380 33.70 12.99 12.74
CA ARG A 380 35.15 13.13 12.77
C ARG A 380 35.72 13.18 14.19
N PHE A 381 34.94 13.65 15.15
CA PHE A 381 35.40 13.73 16.54
C PHE A 381 35.38 12.33 17.14
N THR A 382 36.55 11.88 17.60
CA THR A 382 36.74 10.53 18.16
C THR A 382 36.82 10.52 19.69
N THR A 383 36.72 11.70 20.30
CA THR A 383 36.69 11.88 21.75
C THR A 383 35.52 12.79 22.15
N GLU A 384 34.92 12.49 23.30
CA GLU A 384 33.85 13.27 23.93
C GLU A 384 34.25 14.73 24.09
N SER A 385 35.48 14.98 24.54
CA SER A 385 36.01 16.33 24.73
C SER A 385 36.16 17.14 23.45
N GLU A 386 36.44 16.51 22.31
CA GLU A 386 36.53 17.20 21.02
C GLU A 386 35.12 17.49 20.47
N CYS A 387 34.21 16.52 20.61
CA CYS A 387 32.82 16.65 20.17
C CYS A 387 32.07 17.77 20.88
N GLU A 388 32.27 17.91 22.20
CA GLU A 388 31.59 18.93 23.00
C GLU A 388 32.21 20.32 22.87
N LYS A 389 33.51 20.42 22.56
CA LYS A 389 34.25 21.69 22.47
C LYS A 389 33.89 22.50 21.22
N ASP A 390 33.59 21.84 20.11
CA ASP A 390 33.13 22.45 18.85
C ASP A 390 31.60 22.33 18.65
N SER A 391 30.86 21.89 19.67
CA SER A 391 29.41 21.68 19.63
C SER A 391 28.59 22.93 19.26
N ASN A 392 29.11 24.13 19.54
CA ASN A 392 28.41 25.39 19.25
C ASN A 392 28.40 25.77 17.76
N ALA A 393 29.34 25.28 16.95
CA ALA A 393 29.40 25.59 15.53
C ALA A 393 28.57 24.59 14.68
N ILE A 394 28.74 23.28 14.94
CA ILE A 394 28.19 22.22 14.06
C ILE A 394 27.07 21.41 14.74
N ARG A 395 26.65 21.79 15.96
CA ARG A 395 25.62 21.09 16.76
C ARG A 395 25.87 19.59 16.81
N CYS A 396 27.00 19.20 17.37
CA CYS A 396 27.36 17.80 17.57
C CYS A 396 27.09 17.38 19.02
N SER A 397 26.69 16.13 19.22
CA SER A 397 26.54 15.49 20.54
C SER A 397 27.26 14.16 20.55
N TRP A 398 27.91 13.86 21.66
CA TRP A 398 28.57 12.59 21.87
C TRP A 398 27.53 11.54 22.31
N GLU A 399 27.30 10.52 21.49
CA GLU A 399 26.32 9.47 21.76
C GLU A 399 26.89 8.11 21.31
N HIS A 400 26.83 7.09 22.16
CA HIS A 400 27.23 5.71 21.80
C HIS A 400 28.69 5.54 21.32
N GLN A 401 29.63 6.30 21.88
CA GLN A 401 31.06 6.31 21.50
C GLN A 401 31.31 6.88 20.08
N SER A 402 30.33 7.54 19.49
CA SER A 402 30.48 8.37 18.29
C SER A 402 30.01 9.79 18.55
N CYS A 403 30.51 10.74 17.78
CA CYS A 403 30.01 12.10 17.77
C CYS A 403 29.04 12.27 16.60
N ASP A 404 27.77 12.50 16.88
CA ASP A 404 26.71 12.59 15.87
C ASP A 404 26.06 13.98 15.87
N SER A 405 25.39 14.33 14.78
CA SER A 405 24.64 15.59 14.71
C SER A 405 23.50 15.59 15.73
N TYR A 406 23.49 16.59 16.61
CA TYR A 406 22.47 16.80 17.62
C TYR A 406 21.26 17.53 17.02
N ASP A 407 20.11 16.86 17.03
CA ASP A 407 18.81 17.49 16.76
C ASP A 407 18.12 17.79 18.11
N PRO A 408 17.97 19.06 18.52
CA PRO A 408 17.35 19.39 19.80
C PRO A 408 15.91 18.88 19.89
N CYS A 409 15.20 18.77 18.74
CA CYS A 409 13.85 18.25 18.72
C CYS A 409 13.76 16.75 19.03
N SER A 410 14.87 16.00 18.93
CA SER A 410 14.86 14.56 19.19
C SER A 410 14.59 14.18 20.66
N GLU A 411 14.70 15.14 21.59
CA GLU A 411 14.26 14.92 22.99
C GLU A 411 12.74 14.66 23.08
N PHE A 412 11.98 15.13 22.09
CA PHE A 412 10.54 14.92 21.96
C PHE A 412 10.17 13.68 21.12
N ASP A 413 11.11 12.78 20.84
CA ASP A 413 10.84 11.51 20.17
C ASP A 413 9.76 10.72 20.94
N ASN A 414 8.78 10.17 20.21
CA ASN A 414 7.59 9.53 20.79
C ASN A 414 6.68 10.45 21.64
N GLN A 415 6.90 11.77 21.62
CA GLN A 415 6.13 12.77 22.35
C GLN A 415 5.41 13.74 21.40
N TYR A 416 4.48 13.23 20.58
CA TYR A 416 3.73 14.00 19.56
C TYR A 416 3.21 15.36 20.05
N GLY A 417 2.63 15.40 21.26
CA GLY A 417 2.07 16.63 21.82
C GLY A 417 3.12 17.68 22.15
N GLN A 418 4.29 17.28 22.65
CA GLN A 418 5.39 18.20 22.97
C GLN A 418 6.12 18.65 21.71
N CYS A 419 6.37 17.72 20.78
CA CYS A 419 6.99 18.02 19.49
C CYS A 419 6.21 19.10 18.71
N ASN A 420 4.87 19.02 18.68
CA ASN A 420 4.05 20.02 18.00
C ASN A 420 3.77 21.28 18.82
N ALA A 421 4.04 21.27 20.13
CA ALA A 421 3.99 22.47 20.95
C ALA A 421 5.21 23.37 20.66
N GLU A 422 6.33 22.78 20.28
CA GLU A 422 7.56 23.48 19.96
C GLU A 422 7.54 24.02 18.52
N SER A 423 7.66 25.35 18.37
CA SER A 423 7.49 26.04 17.08
C SER A 423 8.55 25.65 16.03
N SER A 424 9.73 25.24 16.49
CA SER A 424 10.88 24.89 15.69
C SER A 424 10.93 23.42 15.27
N CYS A 425 10.05 22.59 15.82
CA CYS A 425 10.03 21.15 15.60
C CYS A 425 8.90 20.71 14.67
N GLN A 426 9.10 19.57 14.01
CA GLN A 426 8.12 18.89 13.17
C GLN A 426 8.07 17.40 13.52
N TRP A 427 6.85 16.89 13.59
CA TRP A 427 6.61 15.48 13.84
C TRP A 427 6.73 14.64 12.56
N ASN A 428 7.55 13.59 12.62
CA ASN A 428 7.68 12.58 11.57
C ASN A 428 7.14 11.24 12.05
N SER A 429 5.89 10.94 11.72
CA SER A 429 5.28 9.65 12.04
C SER A 429 6.09 8.50 11.44
N GLY A 430 6.37 7.47 12.25
CA GLY A 430 7.06 6.26 11.81
C GLY A 430 8.54 6.39 11.44
N TYR A 431 9.11 7.60 11.52
CA TYR A 431 10.55 7.80 11.42
C TYR A 431 11.15 7.64 12.82
N TYR A 432 12.04 6.67 13.02
CA TYR A 432 12.72 6.47 14.30
C TYR A 432 14.24 6.54 14.07
N ARG A 433 14.96 7.17 15.00
CA ARG A 433 16.42 7.00 15.06
C ARG A 433 16.72 5.51 15.35
N ARG A 434 17.82 5.00 14.79
CA ARG A 434 18.08 3.57 14.51
C ARG A 434 17.93 2.62 15.71
N ASP A 435 17.94 3.12 16.94
CA ASP A 435 18.15 2.30 18.15
C ASP A 435 16.93 2.11 19.08
N SER A 436 15.73 2.62 18.77
CA SER A 436 14.58 2.39 19.68
C SER A 436 13.21 2.37 19.01
N LYS A 437 12.78 1.20 18.51
CA LYS A 437 11.34 0.95 18.29
C LYS A 437 10.65 0.86 19.65
N PRO A 438 9.65 1.71 19.95
CA PRO A 438 9.06 1.75 21.28
C PRO A 438 8.23 0.49 21.58
N LEU A 439 8.30 0.04 22.84
CA LEU A 439 7.67 -1.21 23.31
C LEU A 439 6.16 -1.26 23.03
N ILE A 440 5.47 -0.11 23.07
CA ILE A 440 4.04 -0.02 22.77
C ILE A 440 3.70 -0.52 21.36
N LEU A 441 4.57 -0.25 20.38
CA LEU A 441 4.36 -0.63 18.99
C LEU A 441 4.44 -2.15 18.82
N TRP A 442 5.40 -2.79 19.51
CA TRP A 442 5.51 -4.25 19.58
C TRP A 442 4.29 -4.90 20.24
N VAL A 443 3.86 -4.38 21.39
CA VAL A 443 2.70 -4.91 22.12
C VAL A 443 1.44 -4.84 21.25
N VAL A 444 1.15 -3.69 20.66
CA VAL A 444 -0.03 -3.50 19.80
C VAL A 444 0.04 -4.39 18.56
N TRP A 445 1.21 -4.49 17.94
CA TRP A 445 1.42 -5.38 16.80
C TRP A 445 1.12 -6.85 17.15
N ILE A 446 1.61 -7.35 18.30
CA ILE A 446 1.31 -8.72 18.76
C ILE A 446 -0.19 -8.93 18.93
N PHE A 447 -0.88 -8.01 19.62
CA PHE A 447 -2.33 -8.12 19.84
C PHE A 447 -3.12 -8.13 18.52
N ILE A 448 -2.75 -7.29 17.56
CA ILE A 448 -3.40 -7.25 16.24
C ILE A 448 -3.21 -8.59 15.51
N ASN A 449 -2.01 -9.17 15.54
CA ASN A 449 -1.73 -10.44 14.88
C ASN A 449 -2.45 -11.62 15.56
N VAL A 450 -2.49 -11.66 16.89
CA VAL A 450 -3.26 -12.66 17.64
C VAL A 450 -4.76 -12.57 17.29
N ALA A 451 -5.31 -11.36 17.26
CA ALA A 451 -6.70 -11.14 16.87
C ALA A 451 -6.95 -11.52 15.39
N PHE A 452 -6.00 -11.25 14.50
CA PHE A 452 -6.10 -11.65 13.09
C PHE A 452 -6.09 -13.18 12.91
N ILE A 453 -5.20 -13.88 13.63
CA ILE A 453 -5.19 -15.35 13.67
C ILE A 453 -6.52 -15.88 14.20
N ALA A 454 -7.10 -15.26 15.24
CA ALA A 454 -8.41 -15.65 15.75
C ALA A 454 -9.53 -15.48 14.70
N ILE A 455 -9.50 -14.42 13.89
CA ILE A 455 -10.42 -14.22 12.76
C ILE A 455 -10.26 -15.35 11.73
N ILE A 456 -9.01 -15.68 11.34
CA ILE A 456 -8.72 -16.75 10.39
C ILE A 456 -9.27 -18.09 10.89
N LEU A 457 -9.00 -18.44 12.16
CA LEU A 457 -9.49 -19.67 12.77
C LEU A 457 -11.03 -19.69 12.85
N GLY A 458 -11.65 -18.54 13.17
CA GLY A 458 -13.10 -18.36 13.15
C GLY A 458 -13.71 -18.61 11.76
N ILE A 459 -13.06 -18.13 10.70
CA ILE A 459 -13.46 -18.36 9.32
C ILE A 459 -13.29 -19.83 8.91
N ILE A 460 -12.21 -20.49 9.30
CA ILE A 460 -12.00 -21.92 9.05
C ILE A 460 -13.07 -22.76 9.77
N ALA A 461 -13.38 -22.41 11.02
CA ALA A 461 -14.45 -23.04 11.79
C ALA A 461 -15.82 -22.82 11.13
N TYR A 462 -16.13 -21.59 10.70
CA TYR A 462 -17.34 -21.26 9.96
C TYR A 462 -17.45 -22.05 8.64
N GLY A 463 -16.36 -22.11 7.87
CA GLY A 463 -16.30 -22.88 6.62
C GLY A 463 -16.52 -24.38 6.84
N THR A 464 -16.01 -24.92 7.95
CA THR A 464 -16.22 -26.32 8.36
C THR A 464 -17.67 -26.56 8.74
N TRP A 465 -18.28 -25.66 9.51
CA TRP A 465 -19.70 -25.74 9.89
C TRP A 465 -20.64 -25.67 8.68
N GLN A 466 -20.36 -24.74 7.76
CA GLN A 466 -21.14 -24.53 6.54
C GLN A 466 -20.81 -25.52 5.42
N LYS A 467 -19.87 -26.45 5.65
CA LYS A 467 -19.43 -27.45 4.65
C LYS A 467 -18.98 -26.80 3.34
N THR A 468 -18.19 -25.72 3.43
CA THR A 468 -17.69 -24.97 2.29
C THR A 468 -16.16 -25.08 2.17
N PRO A 469 -15.62 -26.07 1.44
CA PRO A 469 -14.17 -26.26 1.29
C PRO A 469 -13.44 -25.03 0.76
N ARG A 470 -14.11 -24.19 -0.03
CA ARG A 470 -13.54 -22.95 -0.57
C ARG A 470 -13.19 -21.94 0.52
N ILE A 471 -14.06 -21.77 1.51
CA ILE A 471 -13.84 -20.86 2.64
C ILE A 471 -12.75 -21.40 3.57
N ILE A 472 -12.75 -22.73 3.79
CA ILE A 472 -11.69 -23.42 4.55
C ILE A 472 -10.32 -23.19 3.90
N ASN A 473 -10.21 -23.44 2.59
CA ASN A 473 -8.96 -23.25 1.85
C ASN A 473 -8.52 -21.78 1.84
N LEU A 474 -9.46 -20.83 1.76
CA LEU A 474 -9.16 -19.40 1.82
C LEU A 474 -8.57 -19.00 3.18
N GLY A 475 -9.19 -19.42 4.28
CA GLY A 475 -8.65 -19.17 5.62
C GLY A 475 -7.26 -19.78 5.81
N ILE A 476 -7.04 -21.00 5.33
CA ILE A 476 -5.72 -21.66 5.38
C ILE A 476 -4.69 -20.93 4.52
N ALA A 477 -5.08 -20.41 3.35
CA ALA A 477 -4.18 -19.63 2.51
C ALA A 477 -3.75 -18.33 3.20
N PHE A 478 -4.67 -17.61 3.85
CA PHE A 478 -4.33 -16.43 4.64
C PHE A 478 -3.51 -16.77 5.89
N PHE A 479 -3.76 -17.91 6.54
CA PHE A 479 -2.93 -18.39 7.64
C PHE A 479 -1.48 -18.63 7.21
N ALA A 480 -1.29 -19.33 6.09
CA ALA A 480 0.03 -19.59 5.54
C ALA A 480 0.72 -18.29 5.10
N LEU A 481 -0.01 -17.39 4.43
CA LEU A 481 0.48 -16.08 4.03
C LEU A 481 0.93 -15.27 5.24
N ASP A 482 0.12 -15.23 6.30
CA ASP A 482 0.45 -14.51 7.54
C ASP A 482 1.75 -15.03 8.14
N ILE A 483 1.89 -16.35 8.35
CA ILE A 483 3.13 -16.97 8.85
C ILE A 483 4.35 -16.58 8.01
N VAL A 484 4.25 -16.70 6.68
CA VAL A 484 5.36 -16.39 5.76
C VAL A 484 5.74 -14.92 5.88
N THR A 485 4.77 -14.01 5.93
CA THR A 485 5.04 -12.57 6.01
C THR A 485 5.56 -12.13 7.38
N ARG A 486 5.11 -12.72 8.49
CA ARG A 486 5.73 -12.50 9.80
C ARG A 486 7.16 -12.97 9.83
N TYR A 487 7.41 -14.13 9.25
CA TYR A 487 8.74 -14.70 9.19
C TYR A 487 9.73 -13.78 8.46
N ILE A 488 9.33 -13.25 7.30
CA ILE A 488 10.13 -12.25 6.56
C ILE A 488 10.32 -10.97 7.38
N GLY A 489 9.25 -10.46 8.01
CA GLY A 489 9.35 -9.26 8.86
C GLY A 489 10.30 -9.43 10.05
N PHE A 490 10.33 -10.61 10.68
CA PHE A 490 11.29 -10.91 11.75
C PHE A 490 12.74 -10.95 11.25
N ILE A 491 12.97 -11.38 10.01
CA ILE A 491 14.31 -11.37 9.40
C ILE A 491 14.78 -9.93 9.20
N GLU A 492 13.92 -9.06 8.67
CA GLU A 492 14.23 -7.64 8.47
C GLU A 492 14.51 -6.93 9.81
N ASP A 493 13.74 -7.25 10.85
CA ASP A 493 13.84 -6.58 12.15
C ASP A 493 15.02 -7.04 13.02
N LEU A 494 15.54 -8.26 12.82
CA LEU A 494 16.60 -8.86 13.65
C LEU A 494 17.94 -8.99 12.91
N TRP A 495 18.23 -8.04 12.02
CA TRP A 495 19.41 -8.06 11.17
C TRP A 495 20.71 -8.15 11.98
N GLY A 496 21.32 -9.36 11.99
CA GLY A 496 22.60 -9.65 12.63
C GLY A 496 23.06 -11.07 12.27
N TYR A 497 24.33 -11.25 11.89
CA TYR A 497 24.84 -12.47 11.25
C TYR A 497 24.57 -13.77 12.04
N THR A 498 24.65 -13.72 13.38
CA THR A 498 24.36 -14.86 14.27
C THR A 498 22.87 -15.10 14.50
N SER A 499 22.09 -14.02 14.67
CA SER A 499 20.63 -14.08 14.82
C SER A 499 19.94 -14.63 13.57
N LEU A 500 20.47 -14.26 12.40
CA LEU A 500 19.94 -14.62 11.09
C LEU A 500 20.02 -16.13 10.84
N ALA A 501 21.14 -16.78 11.17
CA ALA A 501 21.30 -18.23 11.03
C ALA A 501 20.31 -19.03 11.90
N ILE A 502 20.09 -18.60 13.15
CA ILE A 502 19.15 -19.24 14.07
C ILE A 502 17.71 -19.08 13.57
N ILE A 503 17.33 -17.89 13.10
CA ILE A 503 16.00 -17.62 12.51
C ILE A 503 15.76 -18.45 11.25
N PHE A 504 16.78 -18.62 10.40
CA PHE A 504 16.68 -19.46 9.21
C PHE A 504 16.47 -20.94 9.53
N ILE A 505 17.24 -21.49 10.47
CA ILE A 505 17.13 -22.90 10.87
C ILE A 505 15.79 -23.15 11.58
N THR A 506 15.45 -22.35 12.59
CA THR A 506 14.21 -22.53 13.36
C THR A 506 12.97 -22.27 12.50
N GLY A 507 12.99 -21.23 11.67
CA GLY A 507 11.94 -20.92 10.72
C GLY A 507 11.75 -22.00 9.66
N GLY A 508 12.83 -22.50 9.07
CA GLY A 508 12.78 -23.60 8.09
C GLY A 508 12.16 -24.86 8.68
N ILE A 509 12.58 -25.26 9.88
CA ILE A 509 11.98 -26.38 10.63
C ILE A 509 10.49 -26.14 10.84
N LEU A 510 10.10 -24.96 11.35
CA LEU A 510 8.71 -24.62 11.63
C LEU A 510 7.85 -24.64 10.35
N LEU A 511 8.37 -24.15 9.22
CA LEU A 511 7.66 -24.17 7.94
C LEU A 511 7.49 -25.59 7.39
N VAL A 512 8.51 -26.45 7.49
CA VAL A 512 8.44 -27.85 7.02
C VAL A 512 7.42 -28.65 7.84
N PHE A 513 7.57 -28.65 9.17
CA PHE A 513 6.67 -29.40 10.06
C PHE A 513 5.27 -28.78 10.10
N GLY A 514 5.20 -27.44 10.12
CA GLY A 514 3.96 -26.69 10.07
C GLY A 514 3.20 -26.95 8.78
N GLY A 515 3.86 -26.91 7.61
CA GLY A 515 3.26 -27.21 6.32
C GLY A 515 2.68 -28.63 6.25
N TRP A 516 3.43 -29.63 6.74
CA TRP A 516 2.94 -31.01 6.84
C TRP A 516 1.72 -31.13 7.78
N GLY A 517 1.77 -30.48 8.95
CA GLY A 517 0.68 -30.47 9.93
C GLY A 517 -0.58 -29.79 9.41
N ILE A 518 -0.44 -28.61 8.79
CA ILE A 518 -1.52 -27.85 8.18
C ILE A 518 -2.17 -28.65 7.06
N GLU A 519 -1.41 -29.33 6.20
CA GLU A 519 -1.98 -30.15 5.12
C GLU A 519 -2.76 -31.36 5.67
N LYS A 520 -2.26 -32.02 6.71
CA LYS A 520 -2.98 -33.11 7.39
C LYS A 520 -4.27 -32.60 8.03
N TRP A 521 -4.23 -31.45 8.69
CA TRP A 521 -5.39 -30.79 9.28
C TRP A 521 -6.41 -30.38 8.21
N ARG A 522 -5.97 -29.74 7.13
CA ARG A 522 -6.78 -29.37 5.97
C ARG A 522 -7.50 -30.58 5.39
N ARG A 523 -6.79 -31.68 5.12
CA ARG A 523 -7.39 -32.91 4.58
C ARG A 523 -8.49 -33.44 5.49
N LYS A 524 -8.29 -33.40 6.81
CA LYS A 524 -9.30 -33.83 7.81
C LYS A 524 -10.53 -32.92 7.77
N LEU A 525 -10.35 -31.61 7.72
CA LEU A 525 -11.45 -30.64 7.68
C LEU A 525 -12.23 -30.71 6.37
N VAL A 526 -11.53 -30.76 5.23
CA VAL A 526 -12.15 -30.86 3.90
C VAL A 526 -12.91 -32.19 3.78
N LYS A 527 -12.40 -33.30 4.32
CA LYS A 527 -13.14 -34.58 4.36
C LYS A 527 -14.40 -34.51 5.21
N LYS A 528 -14.41 -33.76 6.31
CA LYS A 528 -15.62 -33.55 7.13
C LYS A 528 -16.65 -32.64 6.46
N ALA A 529 -16.18 -31.74 5.61
CA ALA A 529 -16.99 -30.77 4.87
C ALA A 529 -17.52 -31.30 3.53
N ALA A 530 -16.85 -32.28 2.93
CA ALA A 530 -17.31 -33.01 1.74
C ALA A 530 -18.45 -33.98 2.08
#